data_AF-A0A7C3E5A1-F1
#
_entry.id   AF-A0A7C3E5A1-F1
#
_cell.length_a   1.000
_cell.length_b   1.000
_cell.length_c   1.000
_cell.angle_alpha   90.00
_cell.angle_beta   90.00
_cell.angle_gamma   90.00
#
_symmetry.space_group_name_H-M   'P 1'
#
loop_
_entity.id
_entity.type
_entity.pdbx_description
1 polymer ?
#
loop_
_entity_poly.entity_id
_entity_poly.type
_entity_poly.pdbx_seq_one_letter_code
_entity_poly.pdbx_strand_id
1 'polypeptide(L)'
;MDIFAFAKDLKRALTKKPIPQNIKNEKDFEQRFVVRVAKHIAKNDKQILLFIHPWGSKTKCHPDCKTASLGTGNRQLGCPLCWRESKSWASIAAFGTKHTFDMIVRDKQGQTLAVEIKMVRVHNGRMPNGELQRMFGQCIIAASKHDVVIGICGFSGNLNSNFEQDTAKFRKWTEGLNIFTIFRKI
;
A
#
# COMPACT_ATOMS: atom_id res chain seq x y z
N MET A 1 17.26 6.55 -2.80
CA MET A 1 16.06 6.37 -3.63
C MET A 1 15.05 7.34 -3.06
N ASP A 2 14.55 8.26 -3.89
CA ASP A 2 13.42 9.11 -3.50
C ASP A 2 12.12 8.30 -3.52
N ILE A 3 11.06 8.89 -2.96
CA ILE A 3 9.77 8.21 -2.83
C ILE A 3 9.15 7.81 -4.19
N PHE A 4 9.40 8.58 -5.26
CA PHE A 4 8.85 8.32 -6.58
C PHE A 4 9.53 7.13 -7.26
N ALA A 5 10.85 7.03 -7.13
CA ALA A 5 11.62 5.88 -7.59
C ALA A 5 11.19 4.61 -6.83
N PHE A 6 11.00 4.70 -5.51
CA PHE A 6 10.47 3.60 -4.71
C PHE A 6 9.07 3.18 -5.17
N ALA A 7 8.18 4.14 -5.40
CA ALA A 7 6.82 3.87 -5.89
C ALA A 7 6.81 3.17 -7.25
N LYS A 8 7.65 3.63 -8.20
CA LYS A 8 7.79 3.03 -9.53
C LYS A 8 8.32 1.59 -9.44
N ASP A 9 9.32 1.35 -8.60
CA ASP A 9 9.87 0.01 -8.37
C ASP A 9 8.85 -0.91 -7.71
N LEU A 10 8.12 -0.40 -6.72
CA LEU A 10 7.05 -1.13 -6.05
C LEU A 10 5.92 -1.49 -7.02
N LYS A 11 5.43 -0.53 -7.82
CA LYS A 11 4.43 -0.76 -8.87
C LYS A 11 4.91 -1.84 -9.83
N ARG A 12 6.11 -1.69 -10.39
CA ARG A 12 6.71 -2.64 -11.34
C ARG A 12 6.83 -4.04 -10.75
N ALA A 13 7.33 -4.16 -9.52
CA ALA A 13 7.51 -5.45 -8.85
C ALA A 13 6.16 -6.11 -8.53
N LEU A 14 5.19 -5.33 -8.04
CA LEU A 14 3.84 -5.80 -7.73
C LEU A 14 3.02 -6.13 -8.97
N THR A 15 3.36 -5.63 -10.16
CA THR A 15 2.72 -6.07 -11.41
C THR A 15 3.33 -7.37 -11.93
N LYS A 16 4.65 -7.55 -11.80
CA LYS A 16 5.37 -8.67 -12.43
C LYS A 16 5.54 -9.91 -11.54
N LYS A 17 5.71 -9.74 -10.22
CA LYS A 17 5.99 -10.88 -9.33
C LYS A 17 4.78 -11.83 -9.24
N PRO A 18 5.01 -13.16 -9.22
CA PRO A 18 3.93 -14.12 -8.99
C PRO A 18 3.34 -13.94 -7.59
N ILE A 19 2.02 -14.08 -7.49
CA ILE A 19 1.32 -14.07 -6.20
C ILE A 19 1.46 -15.48 -5.58
N PRO A 20 1.73 -15.59 -4.26
CA PRO A 20 1.77 -16.89 -3.59
C PRO A 20 0.45 -17.67 -3.75
N GLN A 21 0.50 -18.97 -3.97
CA GLN A 21 -0.71 -19.80 -4.17
C GLN A 21 -1.60 -19.92 -2.92
N ASN A 22 -1.09 -19.55 -1.74
CA ASN A 22 -1.75 -19.74 -0.46
C ASN A 22 -2.35 -18.46 0.14
N ILE A 23 -2.69 -17.48 -0.70
CA ILE A 23 -3.41 -16.27 -0.29
C ILE A 23 -4.89 -16.60 -0.13
N LYS A 24 -5.41 -16.55 1.11
CA LYS A 24 -6.81 -16.90 1.41
C LYS A 24 -7.68 -15.68 1.72
N ASN A 25 -7.07 -14.58 2.13
CA ASN A 25 -7.77 -13.37 2.59
C ASN A 25 -6.88 -12.13 2.38
N GLU A 26 -7.46 -10.94 2.62
CA GLU A 26 -6.81 -9.64 2.46
C GLU A 26 -5.51 -9.52 3.27
N LYS A 27 -5.52 -10.02 4.52
CA LYS A 27 -4.34 -10.03 5.39
C LYS A 27 -3.19 -10.86 4.81
N ASP A 28 -3.48 -12.04 4.25
CA ASP A 28 -2.46 -12.84 3.58
C ASP A 28 -1.91 -12.10 2.35
N PHE A 29 -2.79 -11.48 1.56
CA PHE A 29 -2.41 -10.71 0.36
C PHE A 29 -1.49 -9.54 0.71
N GLU A 30 -1.84 -8.76 1.73
CA GLU A 30 -1.00 -7.70 2.25
C GLU A 30 0.33 -8.24 2.76
N GLN A 31 0.32 -9.16 3.72
CA GLN A 31 1.52 -9.50 4.50
C GLN A 31 2.48 -10.42 3.73
N ARG A 32 1.95 -11.39 2.99
CA ARG A 32 2.77 -12.41 2.29
C ARG A 32 3.20 -11.95 0.91
N PHE A 33 2.47 -11.04 0.28
CA PHE A 33 2.80 -10.51 -1.03
C PHE A 33 3.22 -9.04 -0.97
N VAL A 34 2.28 -8.10 -0.74
CA VAL A 34 2.54 -6.66 -0.91
C VAL A 34 3.69 -6.17 -0.02
N VAL A 35 3.58 -6.39 1.29
CA VAL A 35 4.58 -5.99 2.29
C VAL A 35 5.91 -6.69 2.05
N ARG A 36 5.89 -7.96 1.63
CA ARG A 36 7.11 -8.72 1.33
C ARG A 36 7.87 -8.12 0.14
N VAL A 37 7.15 -7.69 -0.90
CA VAL A 37 7.72 -7.01 -2.07
C VAL A 37 8.29 -5.65 -1.68
N ALA A 38 7.52 -4.84 -0.95
CA ALA A 38 7.98 -3.52 -0.46
C ALA A 38 9.24 -3.64 0.41
N LYS A 39 9.26 -4.59 1.35
CA LYS A 39 10.44 -4.89 2.18
C LYS A 39 11.66 -5.29 1.37
N HIS A 40 11.47 -6.09 0.31
CA HIS A 40 12.58 -6.49 -0.54
C HIS A 40 13.19 -5.30 -1.29
N ILE A 41 12.37 -4.36 -1.78
CA ILE A 41 12.85 -3.14 -2.44
C ILE A 41 13.55 -2.23 -1.42
N ALA A 42 12.92 -2.00 -0.26
CA ALA A 42 13.48 -1.13 0.78
C ALA A 42 14.81 -1.65 1.36
N LYS A 43 15.06 -2.97 1.33
CA LYS A 43 16.37 -3.53 1.73
C LYS A 43 17.55 -3.01 0.90
N ASN A 44 17.30 -2.59 -0.34
CA ASN A 44 18.34 -2.05 -1.21
C ASN A 44 18.59 -0.56 -0.97
N ASP A 45 17.78 0.10 -0.12
CA ASP A 45 17.93 1.52 0.18
C ASP A 45 17.66 1.84 1.66
N LYS A 46 18.74 2.18 2.38
CA LYS A 46 18.73 2.51 3.80
C LYS A 46 17.91 3.77 4.14
N GLN A 47 17.53 4.58 3.16
CA GLN A 47 16.81 5.85 3.34
C GLN A 47 15.29 5.70 3.26
N ILE A 48 14.78 4.53 2.87
CA ILE A 48 13.35 4.26 2.81
C ILE A 48 12.86 3.68 4.14
N LEU A 49 11.89 4.35 4.77
CA LEU A 49 11.24 3.93 6.00
C LEU A 49 9.88 3.32 5.67
N LEU A 50 9.68 2.04 6.03
CA LEU A 50 8.38 1.37 5.87
C LEU A 50 7.62 1.31 7.19
N PHE A 51 6.40 1.82 7.21
CA PHE A 51 5.46 1.73 8.32
C PHE A 51 4.31 0.80 7.93
N ILE A 52 4.15 -0.31 8.65
CA ILE A 52 3.16 -1.35 8.32
C ILE A 52 2.34 -1.63 9.57
N HIS A 53 1.04 -1.81 9.40
CA HIS A 53 0.16 -2.18 10.51
C HIS A 53 0.68 -3.46 11.21
N PRO A 54 0.86 -3.47 12.54
CA PRO A 54 1.26 -4.68 13.25
C PRO A 54 0.07 -5.65 13.28
N TRP A 55 0.14 -6.71 12.48
CA TRP A 55 -0.86 -7.76 12.55
C TRP A 55 -0.55 -8.70 13.72
N GLY A 56 -1.50 -8.76 14.68
CA GLY A 56 -1.36 -9.55 15.91
C GLY A 56 -0.82 -8.74 17.08
N SER A 57 -1.07 -9.22 18.29
CA SER A 57 -0.80 -8.58 19.59
C SER A 57 0.70 -8.45 19.96
N LYS A 58 1.61 -8.37 18.97
CA LYS A 58 3.03 -8.20 19.23
C LYS A 58 3.28 -6.82 19.81
N THR A 59 3.45 -6.74 21.12
CA THR A 59 3.64 -5.48 21.87
C THR A 59 5.04 -4.89 21.73
N LYS A 60 6.02 -5.67 21.26
CA LYS A 60 7.42 -5.27 21.18
C LYS A 60 7.84 -4.99 19.75
N CYS A 61 8.60 -3.91 19.59
CA CYS A 61 9.25 -3.62 18.32
C CYS A 61 10.37 -4.59 17.99
N HIS A 62 10.64 -4.76 16.70
CA HIS A 62 11.88 -5.38 16.27
C HIS A 62 13.06 -4.62 16.91
N PRO A 63 14.15 -5.28 17.34
CA PRO A 63 15.32 -4.61 17.89
C PRO A 63 15.81 -3.44 17.01
N ASP A 64 15.74 -3.62 15.70
CA ASP A 64 16.09 -2.60 14.70
C ASP A 64 15.12 -1.39 14.61
N CYS A 65 13.94 -1.40 15.29
CA CYS A 65 13.06 -0.22 15.41
C CYS A 65 13.56 0.73 16.51
N LYS A 66 14.19 0.22 17.60
CA LYS A 66 14.55 1.02 18.79
C LYS A 66 15.83 1.84 18.62
N THR A 67 16.75 1.41 17.76
CA THR A 67 18.02 2.10 17.46
C THR A 67 17.87 3.16 16.36
N ALA A 68 16.65 3.43 15.90
CA ALA A 68 16.39 4.26 14.75
C ALA A 68 16.38 5.78 15.08
N SER A 69 17.48 6.36 15.56
CA SER A 69 17.72 7.83 15.58
C SER A 69 17.94 8.35 14.16
N LEU A 70 17.06 9.21 13.60
CA LEU A 70 17.15 9.79 12.23
C LEU A 70 18.58 9.75 11.63
N GLY A 71 18.92 8.76 10.79
CA GLY A 71 20.25 8.76 10.12
C GLY A 71 20.99 7.44 9.92
N THR A 72 20.69 6.34 10.62
CA THR A 72 21.45 5.09 10.48
C THR A 72 20.58 3.89 10.09
N GLY A 73 20.79 3.39 8.86
CA GLY A 73 20.59 2.02 8.37
C GLY A 73 19.21 1.34 8.45
N ASN A 74 18.74 0.78 7.32
CA ASN A 74 17.76 -0.32 7.18
C ASN A 74 16.53 -0.27 8.13
N ARG A 75 15.68 0.75 8.01
CA ARG A 75 14.53 0.91 8.92
C ARG A 75 13.26 0.28 8.37
N GLN A 76 12.95 -0.90 8.86
CA GLN A 76 11.61 -1.48 8.76
C GLN A 76 10.85 -1.21 10.05
N LEU A 77 9.95 -0.24 10.02
CA LEU A 77 9.20 0.23 11.18
C LEU A 77 7.81 -0.45 11.22
N GLY A 78 7.79 -1.75 11.50
CA GLY A 78 6.58 -2.59 11.50
C GLY A 78 6.00 -2.93 12.88
N CYS A 79 6.33 -2.18 13.93
CA CYS A 79 5.82 -2.46 15.29
C CYS A 79 4.71 -1.51 15.71
N PRO A 80 3.95 -1.82 16.79
CA PRO A 80 2.86 -0.95 17.23
C PRO A 80 3.25 0.45 17.65
N LEU A 81 4.47 0.66 18.16
CA LEU A 81 4.93 2.02 18.51
C LEU A 81 5.22 2.82 17.24
N CYS A 82 6.07 2.27 16.36
CA CYS A 82 6.45 2.91 15.11
C CYS A 82 5.19 3.14 14.20
N TRP A 83 4.21 2.23 14.21
CA TRP A 83 2.91 2.41 13.54
C TRP A 83 2.01 3.46 14.20
N ARG A 84 1.98 3.51 15.53
CA ARG A 84 1.21 4.54 16.24
C ARG A 84 1.77 5.94 16.00
N GLU A 85 3.09 6.04 15.98
CA GLU A 85 3.79 7.27 15.61
C GLU A 85 3.46 7.69 14.18
N SER A 86 3.42 6.75 13.22
CA SER A 86 3.03 7.08 11.85
C SER A 86 1.64 7.69 11.76
N LYS A 87 0.69 7.30 12.62
CA LYS A 87 -0.66 7.85 12.61
C LYS A 87 -0.73 9.36 12.87
N SER A 88 0.21 9.97 13.59
CA SER A 88 0.15 11.42 13.86
C SER A 88 0.34 12.23 12.58
N TRP A 89 1.22 11.78 11.69
CA TRP A 89 1.54 12.48 10.44
C TRP A 89 0.93 11.83 9.21
N ALA A 90 0.56 10.55 9.22
CA ALA A 90 0.03 9.85 8.03
C ALA A 90 -1.49 9.79 7.96
N SER A 91 -2.21 9.91 9.08
CA SER A 91 -3.66 9.85 9.03
C SER A 91 -4.28 11.13 8.49
N ILE A 92 -5.48 11.01 7.92
CA ILE A 92 -6.25 12.14 7.37
C ILE A 92 -7.61 12.16 8.05
N ALA A 93 -7.98 13.29 8.64
CA ALA A 93 -9.32 13.50 9.18
C ALA A 93 -10.19 14.10 8.08
N ALA A 94 -11.14 13.35 7.57
CA ALA A 94 -12.07 13.79 6.52
C ALA A 94 -13.45 13.19 6.76
N PHE A 95 -14.50 13.95 6.42
CA PHE A 95 -15.89 13.50 6.53
C PHE A 95 -16.27 12.93 7.90
N GLY A 96 -15.74 13.53 8.99
CA GLY A 96 -15.98 13.08 10.36
C GLY A 96 -15.29 11.77 10.75
N THR A 97 -14.41 11.22 9.91
CA THR A 97 -13.67 9.98 10.19
C THR A 97 -12.15 10.16 10.06
N LYS A 98 -11.40 9.29 10.74
CA LYS A 98 -9.93 9.25 10.66
C LYS A 98 -9.50 8.13 9.72
N HIS A 99 -9.01 8.51 8.55
CA HIS A 99 -8.51 7.62 7.52
C HIS A 99 -7.08 7.20 7.84
N THR A 100 -6.82 5.89 7.78
CA THR A 100 -5.50 5.28 7.91
C THR A 100 -5.34 4.25 6.80
N PHE A 101 -4.13 4.11 6.29
CA PHE A 101 -3.83 3.25 5.15
C PHE A 101 -3.11 1.97 5.62
N ASP A 102 -2.99 0.96 4.76
CA ASP A 102 -2.42 -0.33 5.14
C ASP A 102 -0.90 -0.30 5.30
N MET A 103 -0.24 0.55 4.51
CA MET A 103 1.19 0.78 4.60
C MET A 103 1.53 2.23 4.24
N ILE A 104 2.46 2.83 4.99
CA ILE A 104 3.01 4.15 4.72
C ILE A 104 4.51 4.03 4.52
N VAL A 105 5.05 4.84 3.63
CA VAL A 105 6.48 4.91 3.34
C VAL A 105 6.92 6.36 3.45
N ARG A 106 8.13 6.58 3.96
CA ARG A 106 8.76 7.90 4.02
C ARG A 106 10.21 7.80 3.58
N ASP A 107 10.67 8.71 2.73
CA ASP A 107 12.09 8.81 2.36
C ASP A 107 12.87 9.75 3.30
N LYS A 108 14.17 9.94 3.07
CA LYS A 108 15.01 10.82 3.89
C LYS A 108 14.66 12.31 3.73
N GLN A 109 14.08 12.71 2.60
CA GLN A 109 13.63 14.06 2.32
C GLN A 109 12.29 14.36 3.02
N GLY A 110 11.66 13.32 3.55
CA GLY A 110 10.39 13.40 4.24
C GLY A 110 9.20 13.28 3.30
N GLN A 111 9.41 12.98 2.02
CA GLN A 111 8.33 12.69 1.08
C GLN A 111 7.72 11.34 1.45
N THR A 112 6.43 11.20 1.20
CA THR A 112 5.62 10.11 1.71
C THR A 112 4.85 9.40 0.62
N LEU A 113 4.65 8.10 0.83
CA LEU A 113 3.80 7.26 0.01
C LEU A 113 2.80 6.52 0.89
N ALA A 114 1.53 6.55 0.51
CA ALA A 114 0.48 5.74 1.12
C ALA A 114 0.11 4.56 0.21
N VAL A 115 -0.15 3.41 0.81
CA VAL A 115 -0.61 2.22 0.11
C VAL A 115 -1.92 1.76 0.72
N GLU A 116 -2.94 1.67 -0.12
CA GLU A 116 -4.24 1.09 0.18
C GLU A 116 -4.33 -0.27 -0.50
N ILE A 117 -4.76 -1.29 0.23
CA ILE A 117 -4.79 -2.68 -0.21
C ILE A 117 -6.22 -3.19 -0.03
N LYS A 118 -6.78 -3.73 -1.09
CA LYS A 118 -8.10 -4.36 -1.07
C LYS A 118 -8.04 -5.74 -1.70
N MET A 119 -8.68 -6.71 -1.07
CA MET A 119 -8.99 -7.99 -1.71
C MET A 119 -10.49 -8.09 -1.95
N VAL A 120 -10.87 -8.45 -3.18
CA VAL A 120 -12.27 -8.57 -3.59
C VAL A 120 -12.56 -9.91 -4.25
N ARG A 121 -13.84 -10.27 -4.31
CA ARG A 121 -14.32 -11.43 -5.05
C ARG A 121 -15.13 -10.98 -6.26
N VAL A 122 -14.79 -11.52 -7.42
CA VAL A 122 -15.50 -11.26 -8.67
C VAL A 122 -16.79 -12.06 -8.69
N HIS A 123 -17.89 -11.38 -9.03
CA HIS A 123 -19.22 -11.98 -9.17
C HIS A 123 -19.73 -11.72 -10.58
N ASN A 124 -20.15 -12.77 -11.29
CA ASN A 124 -20.68 -12.68 -12.66
C ASN A 124 -19.77 -11.91 -13.64
N GLY A 125 -18.45 -12.14 -13.54
CA GLY A 125 -17.47 -11.46 -14.41
C GLY A 125 -17.16 -10.02 -14.01
N ARG A 126 -17.73 -9.48 -12.93
CA ARG A 126 -17.61 -8.07 -12.52
C ARG A 126 -17.01 -7.93 -11.12
N MET A 127 -16.22 -6.86 -10.94
CA MET A 127 -15.71 -6.46 -9.63
C MET A 127 -16.83 -5.83 -8.79
N PRO A 128 -16.79 -5.94 -7.46
CA PRO A 128 -17.77 -5.31 -6.60
C PRO A 128 -17.58 -3.79 -6.59
N ASN A 129 -18.51 -3.06 -7.21
CA ASN A 129 -18.46 -1.60 -7.37
C ASN A 129 -18.25 -0.87 -6.04
N GLY A 130 -18.98 -1.26 -4.98
CA GLY A 130 -18.89 -0.58 -3.69
C GLY A 130 -17.51 -0.67 -3.03
N GLU A 131 -16.87 -1.85 -3.08
CA GLU A 131 -15.52 -2.02 -2.52
C GLU A 131 -14.46 -1.27 -3.33
N LEU A 132 -14.58 -1.28 -4.66
CA LEU A 132 -13.69 -0.52 -5.53
C LEU A 132 -13.85 0.99 -5.34
N GLN A 133 -15.08 1.51 -5.31
CA GLN A 133 -15.35 2.92 -5.04
C GLN A 133 -14.80 3.34 -3.68
N ARG A 134 -14.94 2.50 -2.65
CA ARG A 134 -14.35 2.76 -1.34
C ARG A 134 -12.83 2.83 -1.41
N MET A 135 -12.16 1.85 -2.03
CA MET A 135 -10.69 1.85 -2.20
C MET A 135 -10.21 3.10 -2.96
N PHE A 136 -10.89 3.45 -4.05
CA PHE A 136 -10.59 4.65 -4.83
C PHE A 136 -10.79 5.93 -4.04
N GLY A 137 -11.88 6.03 -3.26
CA GLY A 137 -12.11 7.14 -2.34
C GLY A 137 -10.99 7.28 -1.31
N GLN A 138 -10.53 6.17 -0.72
CA GLN A 138 -9.38 6.17 0.20
C GLN A 138 -8.10 6.65 -0.50
N CYS A 139 -7.85 6.22 -1.74
CA CYS A 139 -6.68 6.67 -2.51
C CYS A 139 -6.72 8.16 -2.81
N ILE A 140 -7.89 8.70 -3.17
CA ILE A 140 -8.08 10.14 -3.43
C ILE A 140 -7.87 10.94 -2.14
N ILE A 141 -8.42 10.47 -1.02
CA ILE A 141 -8.22 11.09 0.30
C ILE A 141 -6.73 11.06 0.65
N ALA A 142 -6.04 9.93 0.47
CA ALA A 142 -4.60 9.80 0.70
C ALA A 142 -3.79 10.83 -0.11
N ALA A 143 -4.16 11.06 -1.37
CA ALA A 143 -3.47 11.98 -2.25
C ALA A 143 -3.59 13.46 -1.84
N SER A 144 -4.52 13.80 -0.94
CA SER A 144 -4.58 15.15 -0.37
C SER A 144 -3.42 15.47 0.60
N LYS A 145 -2.68 14.43 1.03
CA LYS A 145 -1.62 14.56 2.05
C LYS A 145 -0.30 13.88 1.66
N HIS A 146 -0.34 12.81 0.89
CA HIS A 146 0.83 12.03 0.52
C HIS A 146 1.31 12.37 -0.89
N ASP A 147 2.63 12.41 -1.09
CA ASP A 147 3.24 12.75 -2.38
C ASP A 147 2.91 11.73 -3.48
N VAL A 148 2.79 10.46 -3.08
CA VAL A 148 2.43 9.35 -3.97
C VAL A 148 1.46 8.40 -3.28
N VAL A 149 0.52 7.84 -4.03
CA VAL A 149 -0.42 6.84 -3.52
C VAL A 149 -0.40 5.60 -4.40
N ILE A 150 -0.46 4.41 -3.80
CA ILE A 150 -0.66 3.16 -4.54
C ILE A 150 -1.92 2.45 -4.02
N GLY A 151 -2.94 2.32 -4.87
CA GLY A 151 -4.09 1.47 -4.62
C GLY A 151 -3.87 0.09 -5.22
N ILE A 152 -3.90 -0.97 -4.41
CA ILE A 152 -3.64 -2.35 -4.83
C ILE A 152 -4.91 -3.17 -4.62
N CYS A 153 -5.50 -3.65 -5.70
CA CYS A 153 -6.66 -4.53 -5.67
C CYS A 153 -6.28 -5.96 -6.09
N GLY A 154 -6.27 -6.88 -5.14
CA GLY A 154 -6.24 -8.31 -5.40
C GLY A 154 -7.66 -8.83 -5.65
N PHE A 155 -7.87 -9.67 -6.67
CA PHE A 155 -9.20 -10.22 -6.95
C PHE A 155 -9.19 -11.72 -7.21
N SER A 156 -10.22 -12.40 -6.73
CA SER A 156 -10.46 -13.83 -6.98
C SER A 156 -11.64 -14.02 -7.93
N GLY A 157 -11.54 -15.00 -8.84
CA GLY A 157 -12.55 -15.28 -9.87
C GLY A 157 -12.12 -14.85 -11.27
N ASN A 158 -13.05 -14.94 -12.23
CA ASN A 158 -12.80 -14.61 -13.63
C ASN A 158 -13.53 -13.34 -14.00
N LEU A 159 -12.80 -12.37 -14.55
CA LEU A 159 -13.35 -11.13 -15.09
C LEU A 159 -13.81 -11.35 -16.53
N ASN A 160 -14.87 -10.64 -16.93
CA ASN A 160 -15.24 -10.54 -18.33
C ASN A 160 -14.28 -9.59 -19.09
N SER A 161 -14.39 -9.58 -20.42
CA SER A 161 -13.58 -8.73 -21.30
C SER A 161 -13.76 -7.23 -21.06
N ASN A 162 -14.84 -6.81 -20.39
CA ASN A 162 -15.18 -5.39 -20.23
C ASN A 162 -14.46 -4.75 -19.03
N PHE A 163 -13.77 -5.53 -18.18
CA PHE A 163 -13.05 -5.03 -17.02
C PHE A 163 -12.04 -3.91 -17.34
N GLU A 164 -11.26 -4.05 -18.41
CA GLU A 164 -10.27 -3.03 -18.77
C GLU A 164 -10.95 -1.72 -19.17
N GLN A 165 -12.17 -1.76 -19.73
CA GLN A 165 -12.93 -0.54 -20.05
C GLN A 165 -13.31 0.21 -18.78
N ASP A 166 -13.74 -0.50 -17.74
CA ASP A 166 -14.21 0.08 -16.48
C ASP A 166 -13.06 0.69 -15.66
N THR A 167 -11.87 0.08 -15.69
CA THR A 167 -10.75 0.52 -14.87
C THR A 167 -9.79 1.47 -15.59
N ALA A 168 -9.62 1.38 -16.92
CA ALA A 168 -8.63 2.18 -17.65
C ALA A 168 -8.87 3.69 -17.54
N LYS A 169 -10.13 4.14 -17.62
CA LYS A 169 -10.47 5.57 -17.45
C LYS A 169 -10.04 6.08 -16.08
N PHE A 170 -10.31 5.30 -15.03
CA PHE A 170 -9.89 5.64 -13.68
C PHE A 170 -8.37 5.67 -13.57
N ARG A 171 -7.65 4.63 -14.04
CA ARG A 171 -6.17 4.59 -13.97
C ARG A 171 -5.54 5.82 -14.61
N LYS A 172 -6.02 6.20 -15.81
CA LYS A 172 -5.53 7.36 -16.55
C LYS A 172 -5.79 8.66 -15.81
N TRP A 173 -6.98 8.83 -15.24
CA TRP A 173 -7.31 10.01 -14.44
C TRP A 173 -6.43 10.12 -13.18
N THR A 174 -6.23 9.00 -12.48
CA THR A 174 -5.45 8.96 -11.23
C THR A 174 -3.94 9.15 -11.42
N GLU A 175 -3.39 8.81 -12.59
CA GLU A 175 -1.96 9.02 -12.86
C GLU A 175 -1.56 10.51 -12.82
N GLY A 176 -2.45 11.42 -13.21
CA GLY A 176 -2.24 12.87 -13.07
C GLY A 176 -2.24 13.36 -11.62
N LEU A 177 -2.66 12.53 -10.67
CA LEU A 177 -2.72 12.82 -9.23
C LEU A 177 -1.65 12.07 -8.43
N ASN A 178 -0.64 11.49 -9.10
CA ASN A 178 0.35 10.59 -8.48
C ASN A 178 -0.27 9.39 -7.74
N ILE A 179 -1.46 8.95 -8.17
CA ILE A 179 -2.13 7.76 -7.67
C ILE A 179 -1.92 6.63 -8.69
N PHE A 180 -1.23 5.57 -8.28
CA PHE A 180 -1.04 4.37 -9.09
C PHE A 180 -2.00 3.27 -8.64
N THR A 181 -2.77 2.72 -9.57
CA THR A 181 -3.62 1.55 -9.28
C THR A 181 -3.03 0.27 -9.85
N ILE A 182 -3.09 -0.81 -9.08
CA ILE A 182 -2.62 -2.14 -9.47
C ILE A 182 -3.76 -3.13 -9.26
N PHE A 183 -4.10 -3.89 -10.30
CA PHE A 183 -5.09 -4.97 -10.21
C PHE A 183 -4.40 -6.30 -10.45
N ARG A 184 -4.61 -7.27 -9.57
CA ARG A 184 -3.97 -8.58 -9.67
C ARG A 184 -4.94 -9.72 -9.37
N LYS A 185 -4.99 -10.70 -10.26
CA LYS A 185 -5.69 -11.95 -10.02
C LYS A 185 -4.94 -12.77 -8.96
N ILE A 186 -5.67 -13.22 -7.94
CA ILE A 186 -5.24 -14.14 -6.88
C ILE A 186 -5.72 -15.55 -7.25
#